data_AF-A0A4Q5RU63-F1
#
_entry.id   AF-A0A4Q5RU63-F1
#
_cell.length_a   1.000
_cell.length_b   1.000
_cell.length_c   1.000
_cell.angle_alpha   90.00
_cell.angle_beta   90.00
_cell.angle_gamma   90.00
#
_symmetry.space_group_name_H-M   'P 1'
#
loop_
_entity.id
_entity.type
_entity.pdbx_description
1 polymer ?
#
loop_
_entity_poly.entity_id
_entity_poly.type
_entity_poly.pdbx_seq_one_letter_code
_entity_poly.pdbx_strand_id
1 'polypeptide(L)' 'MNLEILCQEVVSLAKEAGNFIRTEAGKFRADKIEFKGLNDMVSYVDKTSEEMIVAKLQQLLPEAGFITEEKTVVKTAL' A
#
# COMPACT_ATOMS: atom_id res chain seq x y z
N MET A 1 -15.00 18.03 2.84
CA MET A 1 -13.75 17.40 3.30
C MET A 1 -13.26 18.11 4.55
N ASN A 2 -13.11 17.40 5.68
CA ASN A 2 -12.36 17.93 6.82
C ASN A 2 -10.91 17.43 6.72
N LEU A 3 -9.98 18.31 6.40
CA LEU A 3 -8.59 17.94 6.11
C LEU A 3 -7.83 17.49 7.37
N GLU A 4 -8.19 17.98 8.55
CA GLU A 4 -7.57 17.57 9.80
C GLU A 4 -7.93 16.13 10.13
N ILE A 5 -9.21 15.78 10.02
CA ILE A 5 -9.68 14.40 10.22
C ILE A 5 -9.03 13.46 9.19
N LEU A 6 -9.09 13.83 7.91
CA LEU A 6 -8.47 13.03 6.84
C LEU A 6 -6.97 12.81 7.09
N CYS A 7 -6.25 13.85 7.50
CA CYS A 7 -4.83 13.74 7.84
C CYS A 7 -4.59 12.72 8.95
N GLN A 8 -5.38 12.76 10.03
CA GLN A 8 -5.26 11.79 11.13
C GLN A 8 -5.59 10.36 10.69
N GLU A 9 -6.59 10.17 9.83
CA GLU A 9 -6.93 8.86 9.27
C GLU A 9 -5.80 8.30 8.39
N VAL A 10 -5.20 9.14 7.54
CA VAL A 10 -4.05 8.76 6.72
C VAL A 10 -2.82 8.45 7.58
N VAL A 11 -2.60 9.20 8.67
CA VAL A 11 -1.54 8.89 9.64
C VAL A 11 -1.76 7.53 10.31
N SER A 12 -2.99 7.19 10.68
CA SER A 12 -3.31 5.88 11.24
C SER A 12 -3.04 4.77 10.23
N LEU A 13 -3.52 4.94 8.99
CA LEU A 13 -3.30 4.01 7.89
C LEU A 13 -1.79 3.78 7.62
N ALA A 14 -1.00 4.85 7.57
CA ALA A 14 0.44 4.73 7.37
C ALA A 14 1.12 3.94 8.50
N LYS A 15 0.66 4.11 9.76
CA LYS A 15 1.15 3.33 10.91
C LYS A 15 0.77 1.86 10.80
N GLU A 16 -0.45 1.55 10.34
CA GLU A 16 -0.91 0.17 10.13
C GLU A 16 -0.08 -0.54 9.05
N ALA A 17 0.10 0.08 7.89
CA ALA A 17 0.97 -0.44 6.83
C ALA A 17 2.42 -0.60 7.31
N GLY A 18 2.96 0.41 8.03
CA GLY A 18 4.30 0.32 8.62
C GLY A 18 4.45 -0.80 9.64
N ASN A 19 3.41 -1.12 10.41
CA ASN A 19 3.41 -2.23 11.34
C ASN A 19 3.39 -3.58 10.63
N PHE A 20 2.64 -3.70 9.53
CA PHE A 20 2.66 -4.88 8.66
C PHE A 20 4.07 -5.09 8.07
N ILE A 21 4.67 -4.06 7.47
CA ILE A 21 6.04 -4.10 6.92
C ILE A 21 7.04 -4.57 7.99
N ARG A 22 7.00 -3.97 9.19
CA ARG A 22 7.88 -4.36 10.30
C ARG A 22 7.69 -5.82 10.71
N THR A 23 6.46 -6.28 10.74
CA THR A 23 6.13 -7.66 11.13
C THR A 23 6.63 -8.67 10.11
N GLU A 24 6.46 -8.38 8.82
CA GLU A 24 6.89 -9.28 7.75
C GLU A 24 8.40 -9.21 7.51
N ALA A 25 9.07 -8.09 7.79
CA ALA A 25 10.53 -7.99 7.72
C ALA A 25 11.25 -9.04 8.59
N GLY A 26 10.67 -9.41 9.74
CA GLY A 26 11.22 -10.48 10.60
C GLY A 26 11.00 -11.90 10.07
N LYS A 27 10.10 -12.09 9.10
CA LYS A 27 9.76 -13.38 8.47
C LYS A 27 10.26 -13.49 7.03
N PHE A 28 10.63 -12.35 6.45
CA PHE A 28 10.97 -12.24 5.04
C PHE A 28 12.20 -13.07 4.71
N ARG A 29 12.15 -13.71 3.54
CA ARG A 29 13.23 -14.55 3.03
C ARG A 29 13.57 -14.08 1.62
N ALA A 30 14.85 -14.07 1.29
CA ALA A 30 15.33 -13.62 -0.02
C ALA A 30 14.75 -14.44 -1.20
N ASP A 31 14.32 -15.69 -0.94
CA ASP A 31 13.62 -16.55 -1.90
C ASP A 31 12.19 -16.08 -2.25
N LYS A 32 11.71 -15.01 -1.59
CA LYS A 32 10.42 -14.33 -1.86
C LYS A 32 10.57 -13.01 -2.61
N ILE A 33 11.78 -12.65 -3.04
CA ILE A 33 12.00 -11.48 -3.90
C ILE A 33 11.56 -11.85 -5.33
N GLU A 34 10.70 -11.02 -5.91
CA GLU A 34 10.39 -11.06 -7.32
C GLU A 34 11.27 -10.06 -8.08
N PHE A 35 11.73 -10.44 -9.27
CA PHE A 35 12.53 -9.57 -10.13
C PHE A 35 11.70 -9.19 -11.36
N LYS A 36 11.31 -7.92 -11.46
CA LYS A 36 10.55 -7.36 -12.60
C LYS A 36 11.46 -6.94 -13.75
N GLY A 37 12.76 -6.77 -13.50
CA GLY A 37 13.77 -6.34 -14.46
C GLY A 37 15.18 -6.29 -13.87
N LEU A 38 16.13 -5.73 -14.63
CA LEU A 38 17.51 -5.55 -14.14
C LEU A 38 17.50 -4.52 -13.00
N ASN A 39 17.85 -4.96 -11.79
CA ASN A 39 17.81 -4.16 -10.56
C ASN A 39 16.39 -3.69 -10.15
N ASP A 40 15.36 -4.34 -10.66
CA ASP A 40 13.96 -4.06 -10.31
C ASP A 40 13.42 -5.23 -9.50
N MET A 41 13.32 -5.03 -8.19
CA MET A 41 12.94 -6.02 -7.19
C MET A 41 11.66 -5.57 -6.49
N VAL A 42 10.76 -6.51 -6.28
CA VAL A 42 9.54 -6.28 -5.50
C VAL A 42 9.29 -7.49 -4.61
N SER A 43 8.73 -7.27 -3.44
CA SER A 43 8.25 -8.34 -2.57
C SER A 43 6.73 -8.32 -2.46
N TYR A 44 6.17 -9.43 -1.98
CA TYR A 44 4.76 -9.44 -1.57
C TYR A 44 4.49 -8.42 -0.46
N VAL A 45 5.50 -8.07 0.36
CA VAL A 45 5.35 -7.08 1.44
C VAL A 45 5.10 -5.70 0.83
N ASP A 46 5.82 -5.34 -0.24
CA ASP A 46 5.63 -4.08 -0.96
C ASP A 46 4.22 -4.00 -1.56
N LYS A 47 3.83 -5.05 -2.30
CA LYS A 47 2.51 -5.13 -2.97
C LYS A 47 1.35 -5.09 -1.97
N THR A 48 1.40 -5.90 -0.92
CA THR A 48 0.34 -5.93 0.11
C THR A 48 0.26 -4.61 0.88
N SER A 49 1.40 -3.96 1.14
CA SER A 49 1.39 -2.64 1.80
C SER A 49 0.72 -1.59 0.91
N GLU A 50 1.02 -1.59 -0.39
CA GLU A 50 0.37 -0.71 -1.37
C GLU A 50 -1.15 -0.97 -1.45
N GLU A 51 -1.56 -2.25 -1.54
CA GLU A 51 -2.97 -2.67 -1.56
C GLU A 51 -3.73 -2.20 -0.30
N MET A 52 -3.15 -2.38 0.89
CA MET A 52 -3.73 -1.93 2.16
C MET A 52 -3.97 -0.41 2.14
N ILE A 53 -2.98 0.36 1.70
CA ILE A 53 -3.05 1.81 1.63
C ILE A 53 -4.13 2.23 0.63
N VAL A 54 -4.10 1.70 -0.59
CA VAL A 54 -5.04 2.07 -1.65
C VAL A 54 -6.47 1.71 -1.28
N ALA A 55 -6.71 0.51 -0.76
CA ALA A 55 -8.05 0.06 -0.37
C ALA A 55 -8.65 0.98 0.70
N LYS A 56 -7.85 1.43 1.68
CA LYS A 56 -8.33 2.34 2.72
C LYS A 56 -8.51 3.76 2.18
N LEU A 57 -7.58 4.26 1.36
CA LEU A 57 -7.71 5.58 0.76
C LEU A 57 -8.93 5.68 -0.19
N GLN A 58 -9.26 4.63 -0.93
CA GLN A 58 -10.48 4.57 -1.75
C GLN A 58 -11.76 4.71 -0.91
N GLN A 59 -11.77 4.22 0.33
CA GLN A 59 -12.91 4.41 1.23
C GLN A 59 -12.98 5.84 1.77
N LEU A 60 -11.82 6.46 2.06
CA LEU A 60 -11.73 7.82 2.59
C LEU A 60 -11.96 8.90 1.52
N LEU A 61 -11.57 8.62 0.29
CA LEU A 61 -11.57 9.53 -0.87
C LEU A 61 -12.11 8.80 -2.11
N PRO A 62 -13.41 8.46 -2.16
CA PRO A 62 -13.97 7.65 -3.24
C PRO A 62 -13.90 8.33 -4.61
N GLU A 63 -13.86 9.66 -4.66
CA GLU A 63 -13.69 10.44 -5.89
C GLU A 63 -12.23 10.58 -6.36
N ALA A 64 -11.23 10.16 -5.57
CA ALA A 64 -9.82 10.35 -5.90
C ALA A 64 -9.25 9.20 -6.75
N GLY A 65 -8.33 9.55 -7.66
CA GLY A 65 -7.45 8.59 -8.31
C GLY A 65 -6.14 8.40 -7.53
N PHE A 66 -5.54 7.22 -7.65
CA PHE A 66 -4.26 6.90 -7.02
C PHE A 66 -3.24 6.50 -8.08
N ILE A 67 -2.01 7.02 -7.95
CA ILE A 67 -0.87 6.60 -8.76
C ILE A 67 0.00 5.75 -7.85
N THR A 68 0.28 4.54 -8.28
CA THR A 68 1.00 3.55 -7.48
C THR A 68 2.03 2.83 -8.34
N GLU A 69 3.11 2.35 -7.73
CA GLU A 69 4.24 1.74 -8.44
C GLU A 69 3.89 0.33 -8.91
N GLU A 70 3.22 -0.43 -8.03
CA GLU A 70 2.83 -1.82 -8.28
C GLU A 70 1.46 -1.96 -8.94
N LYS A 71 0.83 -0.83 -9.30
CA LYS A 71 -0.48 -0.76 -9.99
C LYS A 71 -1.59 -1.51 -9.23
N THR A 72 -1.54 -1.52 -7.90
CA THR A 72 -2.51 -2.21 -7.02
C THR A 72 -3.87 -1.52 -6.91
N VAL A 73 -4.12 -0.48 -7.71
CA VAL A 73 -5.41 0.18 -7.77
C VAL A 73 -6.48 -0.77 -8.30
N VAL A 74 -7.33 -1.26 -7.39
CA VAL A 74 -8.56 -1.97 -7.76
C VAL A 74 -9.47 -0.96 -8.45
N LYS A 75 -9.58 -1.06 -9.78
CA LYS A 75 -10.63 -0.37 -10.52
C LYS A 75 -11.95 -1.03 -10.14
N THR A 76 -12.71 -0.41 -9.25
CA THR A 76 -14.15 -0.69 -9.18
C THR A 76 -14.72 -0.17 -10.50
N ALA A 77 -15.03 -1.10 -11.43
CA ALA A 77 -15.83 -0.77 -12.59
C ALA A 77 -17.17 -0.23 -12.09
N LEU A 78 -17.50 1.00 -12.51
CA LEU A 78 -18.84 1.57 -12.38
C LEU A 78 -19.84 0.74 -13.20
#